data_AF-A0A6N9C354-F1
#
_entry.id   AF-A0A6N9C354-F1
#
_cell.length_a   1.000
_cell.length_b   1.000
_cell.length_c   1.000
_cell.angle_alpha   90.00
_cell.angle_beta   90.00
_cell.angle_gamma   90.00
#
_symmetry.space_group_name_H-M   'P 1'
#
loop_
_entity.id
_entity.type
_entity.pdbx_description
1 polymer ?
#
loop_
_entity_poly.entity_id
_entity_poly.type
_entity_poly.pdbx_seq_one_letter_code
_entity_poly.pdbx_strand_id
1 'polypeptide(L)'
;MNCSYFKSNLISLITIVVLLFGTLSYSNAQEATSILSGSVVGVDGNPVAGLSIALQPFDPINEAQHLGYLSFLESQTDEEGRFSIANIVPVLVQLIVLPHDAPDYEILSVRIELVTIYQDRVSISDGIALSIKPGTHIKNVEIIAKPRLRIRGQVIFADGTPLANASVKIKARRRSPDGMGSGSSSSSARTDDAGYFVEYVHTPGIYTVTVNYRGLSATPKPFLLQEDERKDDVIFTFKGEPISPDSPGDRVEASVEASTSPWLGPGVWVVNPTNGHAYKSIHCKSWDDANLQAVAEEAYLVAINDADEQKWILDIFGYRPYWIGLTDFAEEGEWSWASGEPVTYTNWTLHEPMDAGSSEEDHVFMGHALNGEWSDISIEGMAWKFIQMAIIERNGPPGKTPVEGK
;
A
#
# COMPACT_ATOMS: atom_id res chain seq x y z
N MET A 1 -17.95 -49.17 -1.99
CA MET A 1 -18.43 -47.87 -1.49
C MET A 1 -17.48 -47.44 -0.39
N ASN A 2 -16.52 -46.60 -0.74
CA ASN A 2 -15.35 -46.30 0.09
C ASN A 2 -15.52 -45.02 0.91
N CYS A 3 -14.96 -45.09 2.11
CA CYS A 3 -14.89 -44.10 3.18
C CYS A 3 -14.09 -42.84 2.83
N SER A 4 -14.41 -41.77 3.57
CA SER A 4 -13.55 -40.63 3.96
C SER A 4 -13.19 -39.60 2.89
N TYR A 5 -13.71 -38.37 3.05
CA TYR A 5 -12.90 -37.13 3.03
C TYR A 5 -13.62 -36.05 3.87
N PHE A 6 -13.41 -36.11 5.18
CA PHE A 6 -13.51 -34.97 6.09
C PHE A 6 -12.06 -34.65 6.50
N LYS A 7 -11.42 -33.69 5.83
CA LYS A 7 -10.14 -33.06 6.23
C LYS A 7 -10.24 -31.60 5.80
N SER A 8 -10.52 -30.70 6.74
CA SER A 8 -9.52 -29.81 7.35
C SER A 8 -8.72 -29.01 6.32
N ASN A 9 -9.12 -27.76 6.11
CA ASN A 9 -8.24 -26.68 5.66
C ASN A 9 -8.32 -25.56 6.70
N LEU A 10 -7.83 -25.86 7.90
CA LEU A 10 -7.41 -24.86 8.87
C LEU A 10 -6.00 -24.44 8.44
N ILE A 11 -5.88 -23.39 7.63
CA ILE A 11 -4.58 -22.82 7.28
C ILE A 11 -4.03 -22.20 8.57
N SER A 12 -3.03 -22.86 9.14
CA SER A 12 -2.37 -22.43 10.36
C SER A 12 -1.46 -21.25 10.03
N LEU A 13 -1.95 -20.03 10.20
CA LEU A 13 -1.14 -18.82 10.24
C LEU A 13 -0.40 -18.81 11.60
N ILE A 14 0.82 -19.35 11.65
CA ILE A 14 1.64 -19.28 12.86
C ILE A 14 2.24 -17.86 12.93
N THR A 15 1.54 -16.96 13.59
CA THR A 15 2.08 -15.64 13.97
C THR A 15 3.13 -15.84 15.07
N ILE A 16 4.41 -15.83 14.70
CA ILE A 16 5.50 -15.92 15.69
C ILE A 16 5.73 -14.53 16.29
N VAL A 17 5.24 -14.34 17.52
CA VAL A 17 5.53 -13.15 18.33
C VAL A 17 6.90 -13.34 18.99
N VAL A 18 7.93 -12.66 18.51
CA VAL A 18 9.26 -12.64 19.18
C VAL A 18 9.19 -11.66 20.35
N LEU A 19 8.95 -12.18 21.56
CA LEU A 19 9.00 -11.42 22.81
C LEU A 19 10.41 -11.49 23.41
N LEU A 20 11.26 -10.49 23.13
CA LEU A 20 12.45 -10.25 23.94
C LEU A 20 12.02 -9.68 25.31
N PHE A 21 12.35 -10.42 26.38
CA PHE A 21 12.04 -10.05 27.77
C PHE A 21 13.16 -9.17 28.36
N GLY A 22 12.82 -7.92 28.68
CA GLY A 22 13.62 -7.02 29.51
C GLY A 22 12.71 -6.39 30.58
N THR A 23 13.20 -6.30 31.81
CA THR A 23 12.44 -5.83 32.99
C THR A 23 12.00 -4.36 32.85
N LEU A 24 10.72 -4.10 33.10
CA LEU A 24 10.09 -2.78 33.05
C LEU A 24 10.65 -1.83 34.11
N SER A 25 11.26 -0.74 33.67
CA SER A 25 11.32 0.51 34.42
C SER A 25 10.58 1.56 33.58
N TYR A 26 9.38 1.95 34.00
CA TYR A 26 8.61 3.00 33.34
C TYR A 26 9.25 4.36 33.65
N SER A 27 9.90 4.97 32.65
CA SER A 27 10.20 6.39 32.65
C SER A 27 9.70 7.01 31.34
N ASN A 28 9.01 8.14 31.45
CA ASN A 28 8.53 8.98 30.34
C ASN A 28 9.59 9.11 29.23
N ALA A 29 9.34 8.53 28.05
CA ALA A 29 10.20 8.71 26.89
C ALA A 29 9.31 8.97 25.67
N GLN A 30 9.61 10.07 24.98
CA GLN A 30 9.37 10.34 23.56
C GLN A 30 9.19 9.02 22.78
N GLU A 31 8.11 8.85 22.00
CA GLU A 31 7.86 7.62 21.23
C GLU A 31 9.14 7.23 20.50
N ALA A 32 9.84 6.24 21.06
CA ALA A 32 11.17 5.92 20.62
C ALA A 32 11.02 5.28 19.26
N THR A 33 11.61 5.88 18.24
CA THR A 33 11.61 5.29 16.90
C THR A 33 12.48 4.04 16.90
N SER A 34 12.05 3.04 16.15
CA SER A 34 12.80 1.80 16.01
C SER A 34 13.74 1.86 14.81
N ILE A 35 14.80 1.05 14.87
CA ILE A 35 15.78 0.90 13.80
C ILE A 35 15.89 -0.59 13.47
N LEU A 36 15.82 -0.92 12.20
CA LEU A 36 16.09 -2.26 11.65
C LEU A 36 17.34 -2.15 10.78
N SER A 37 18.40 -2.87 11.15
CA SER A 37 19.66 -2.84 10.42
C SER A 37 20.22 -4.24 10.25
N GLY A 38 20.88 -4.46 9.11
CA GLY A 38 21.28 -5.78 8.70
C GLY A 38 22.05 -5.80 7.39
N SER A 39 22.11 -6.98 6.80
CA SER A 39 22.69 -7.22 5.49
C SER A 39 21.82 -8.14 4.64
N VAL A 40 21.81 -7.89 3.34
CA VAL A 40 21.28 -8.79 2.33
C VAL A 40 22.43 -9.57 1.72
N VAL A 41 22.31 -10.90 1.74
CA VAL A 41 23.26 -11.81 1.11
C VAL A 41 22.54 -12.72 0.12
N GLY A 42 23.23 -13.10 -0.94
CA GLY A 42 22.78 -14.06 -1.91
C GLY A 42 22.77 -15.47 -1.32
N VAL A 43 22.12 -16.39 -2.04
CA VAL A 43 22.18 -17.84 -1.74
C VAL A 43 23.59 -18.42 -1.80
N ASP A 44 24.50 -17.74 -2.50
CA ASP A 44 25.93 -18.03 -2.60
C ASP A 44 26.75 -17.46 -1.44
N GLY A 45 26.12 -16.69 -0.54
CA GLY A 45 26.75 -16.02 0.59
C GLY A 45 27.43 -14.70 0.25
N ASN A 46 27.38 -14.24 -1.01
CA ASN A 46 27.95 -12.96 -1.40
C ASN A 46 27.00 -11.79 -1.05
N PRO A 47 27.52 -10.60 -0.73
CA PRO A 47 26.67 -9.44 -0.50
C PRO A 47 25.84 -9.05 -1.73
N VAL A 48 24.61 -8.60 -1.51
CA VAL A 48 23.74 -8.07 -2.59
C VAL A 48 23.68 -6.55 -2.48
N ALA A 49 24.43 -5.87 -3.34
CA ALA A 49 24.50 -4.41 -3.40
C ALA A 49 23.39 -3.76 -4.24
N GLY A 50 23.03 -2.52 -3.91
CA GLY A 50 22.08 -1.71 -4.68
C GLY A 50 20.61 -2.13 -4.59
N LEU A 51 20.28 -3.08 -3.72
CA LEU A 51 18.91 -3.57 -3.54
C LEU A 51 18.14 -2.66 -2.60
N SER A 52 16.98 -2.16 -3.05
CA SER A 52 16.08 -1.37 -2.21
C SER A 52 15.21 -2.28 -1.34
N ILE A 53 15.50 -2.30 -0.04
CA ILE A 53 14.70 -2.97 0.98
C ILE A 53 13.75 -1.94 1.58
N ALA A 54 12.48 -2.30 1.72
CA ALA A 54 11.47 -1.42 2.30
C ALA A 54 10.65 -2.12 3.37
N LEU A 55 10.16 -1.31 4.30
CA LEU A 55 9.10 -1.67 5.23
C LEU A 55 7.82 -0.93 4.81
N GLN A 56 6.73 -1.66 4.61
CA GLN A 56 5.40 -1.10 4.43
C GLN A 56 4.47 -1.51 5.57
N PRO A 57 3.52 -0.67 5.99
CA PRO A 57 2.46 -1.10 6.91
C PRO A 57 1.66 -2.28 6.32
N PHE A 58 1.29 -3.25 7.15
CA PHE A 58 0.59 -4.46 6.74
C PHE A 58 -0.64 -4.73 7.62
N ASP A 59 -1.79 -4.98 6.99
CA ASP A 59 -3.04 -5.37 7.63
C ASP A 59 -3.43 -6.79 7.19
N PRO A 60 -3.44 -7.78 8.10
CA PRO A 60 -3.67 -9.19 7.77
C PRO A 60 -5.14 -9.55 7.52
N ILE A 61 -6.08 -8.60 7.66
CA ILE A 61 -7.53 -8.87 7.53
C ILE A 61 -8.03 -8.58 6.10
N ASN A 62 -7.40 -7.64 5.40
CA ASN A 62 -7.78 -7.24 4.03
C ASN A 62 -6.67 -7.61 3.04
N GLU A 63 -6.57 -8.89 2.67
CA GLU A 63 -5.67 -9.32 1.59
C GLU A 63 -6.01 -8.61 0.28
N ALA A 64 -5.05 -7.80 -0.19
CA ALA A 64 -4.91 -7.32 -1.57
C ALA A 64 -6.11 -6.57 -2.19
N GLN A 65 -6.24 -5.28 -1.89
CA GLN A 65 -6.45 -4.25 -2.92
C GLN A 65 -6.22 -2.84 -2.37
N HIS A 66 -5.31 -2.10 -3.04
CA HIS A 66 -5.11 -0.64 -2.95
C HIS A 66 -4.11 -0.04 -1.94
N LEU A 67 -2.85 -0.48 -1.93
CA LEU A 67 -1.74 0.25 -1.26
C LEU A 67 -0.68 0.79 -2.23
N GLY A 68 -1.09 1.28 -3.40
CA GLY A 68 -0.17 1.80 -4.42
C GLY A 68 0.52 3.15 -4.13
N TYR A 69 0.36 3.76 -2.94
CA TYR A 69 0.83 5.13 -2.66
C TYR A 69 1.19 5.42 -1.19
N LEU A 70 1.53 4.42 -0.36
CA LEU A 70 2.09 4.69 0.97
C LEU A 70 3.61 4.92 0.90
N SER A 71 4.13 5.84 1.71
CA SER A 71 5.57 6.10 1.84
C SER A 71 6.27 4.90 2.49
N PHE A 72 6.98 4.15 1.67
CA PHE A 72 7.89 3.10 2.13
C PHE A 72 8.98 3.69 3.02
N LEU A 73 9.30 3.03 4.13
CA LEU A 73 10.59 3.25 4.78
C LEU A 73 11.61 2.40 4.06
N GLU A 74 12.40 3.02 3.20
CA GLU A 74 13.34 2.33 2.33
C GLU A 74 14.81 2.55 2.74
N SER A 75 15.63 1.56 2.42
CA SER A 75 17.08 1.65 2.48
C SER A 75 17.65 0.83 1.33
N GLN A 76 18.55 1.45 0.57
CA GLN A 76 19.29 0.74 -0.46
C GLN A 76 20.53 0.08 0.17
N THR A 77 20.81 -1.16 -0.19
CA THR A 77 21.99 -1.85 0.29
C THR A 77 23.27 -1.25 -0.28
N ASP A 78 24.30 -1.13 0.56
CA ASP A 78 25.65 -0.72 0.14
C ASP A 78 26.41 -1.86 -0.57
N GLU A 79 27.67 -1.61 -0.95
CA GLU A 79 28.54 -2.58 -1.63
C GLU A 79 28.78 -3.86 -0.82
N GLU A 80 28.68 -3.78 0.51
CA GLU A 80 28.75 -4.93 1.41
C GLU A 80 27.37 -5.48 1.78
N GLY A 81 26.33 -5.10 1.03
CA GLY A 81 24.96 -5.58 1.19
C GLY A 81 24.26 -5.04 2.43
N ARG A 82 24.82 -4.07 3.15
CA ARG A 82 24.26 -3.60 4.42
C ARG A 82 23.15 -2.60 4.19
N PHE A 83 22.12 -2.64 5.03
CA PHE A 83 21.01 -1.71 5.04
C PHE A 83 20.70 -1.23 6.47
N SER A 84 20.06 -0.07 6.56
CA SER A 84 19.56 0.47 7.83
C SER A 84 18.32 1.30 7.59
N ILE A 85 17.20 0.84 8.12
CA ILE A 85 15.91 1.53 8.09
C ILE A 85 15.64 2.08 9.49
N ALA A 86 15.52 3.39 9.60
CA ALA A 86 15.26 4.10 10.85
C ALA A 86 13.87 4.74 10.83
N ASN A 87 13.49 5.36 11.95
CA ASN A 87 12.20 6.04 12.10
C ASN A 87 11.00 5.11 11.95
N ILE A 88 11.18 3.83 12.30
CA ILE A 88 10.11 2.84 12.25
C ILE A 88 9.14 3.14 13.38
N VAL A 89 7.94 3.57 13.01
CA VAL A 89 6.81 3.73 13.92
C VAL A 89 6.20 2.35 14.21
N PRO A 90 5.77 2.07 15.45
CA PRO A 90 5.39 0.71 15.87
C PRO A 90 4.08 0.27 15.22
N VAL A 91 4.18 -0.59 14.20
CA VAL A 91 3.04 -1.19 13.48
C VAL A 91 3.45 -2.60 13.04
N LEU A 92 2.48 -3.44 12.67
CA LEU A 92 2.76 -4.61 11.85
C LEU A 92 3.25 -4.13 10.48
N VAL A 93 4.50 -4.43 10.17
CA VAL A 93 5.14 -4.03 8.92
C VAL A 93 5.44 -5.26 8.09
N GLN A 94 5.48 -5.10 6.77
CA GLN A 94 5.89 -6.12 5.83
C GLN A 94 7.20 -5.66 5.19
N LEU A 95 8.21 -6.50 5.34
CA LEU A 95 9.51 -6.35 4.71
C LEU A 95 9.40 -6.81 3.25
N ILE A 96 9.68 -5.89 2.33
CA ILE A 96 9.56 -6.10 0.88
C ILE A 96 10.83 -5.64 0.16
N VAL A 97 10.93 -6.05 -1.10
CA VAL A 97 11.93 -5.55 -2.05
C VAL A 97 11.24 -4.62 -3.04
N LEU A 98 11.85 -3.47 -3.32
CA LEU A 98 11.35 -2.54 -4.33
C LEU A 98 12.00 -2.76 -5.71
N PRO A 99 11.27 -2.51 -6.80
CA PRO A 99 9.85 -2.13 -6.83
C PRO A 99 8.93 -3.31 -6.47
N HIS A 100 7.91 -3.07 -5.64
CA HIS A 100 7.04 -4.11 -5.07
C HIS A 100 6.35 -5.01 -6.11
N ASP A 101 5.85 -4.41 -7.20
CA ASP A 101 5.05 -5.15 -8.19
C ASP A 101 5.90 -6.04 -9.10
N ALA A 102 7.20 -5.75 -9.19
CA ALA A 102 8.10 -6.45 -10.10
C ALA A 102 9.56 -6.40 -9.60
N PRO A 103 9.85 -6.89 -8.38
CA PRO A 103 11.18 -6.77 -7.81
C PRO A 103 12.15 -7.65 -8.59
N ASP A 104 13.41 -7.23 -8.68
CA ASP A 104 14.47 -8.01 -9.35
C ASP A 104 14.91 -9.22 -8.50
N TYR A 105 14.70 -9.15 -7.19
CA TYR A 105 15.04 -10.18 -6.22
C TYR A 105 13.80 -10.62 -5.44
N GLU A 106 13.79 -11.87 -5.00
CA GLU A 106 12.83 -12.38 -4.01
C GLU A 106 13.55 -12.69 -2.70
N ILE A 107 12.88 -12.43 -1.58
CA ILE A 107 13.36 -12.78 -0.26
C ILE A 107 13.05 -14.27 -0.03
N LEU A 108 14.06 -15.04 0.40
CA LEU A 108 13.89 -16.44 0.76
C LEU A 108 13.71 -16.61 2.26
N SER A 109 14.53 -15.89 3.02
CA SER A 109 14.47 -15.92 4.48
C SER A 109 15.00 -14.63 5.10
N VAL A 110 14.56 -14.39 6.32
CA VAL A 110 15.03 -13.31 7.17
C VAL A 110 15.40 -13.92 8.52
N ARG A 111 16.65 -13.78 8.92
CA ARG A 111 17.15 -14.17 10.24
C ARG A 111 17.27 -12.93 11.11
N ILE A 112 16.62 -12.97 12.27
CA ILE A 112 16.71 -11.97 13.32
C ILE A 112 17.22 -12.69 14.56
N GLU A 113 18.49 -12.44 14.91
CA GLU A 113 19.18 -13.13 16.00
C GLU A 113 19.12 -14.68 15.86
N LEU A 114 18.36 -15.36 16.72
CA LEU A 114 18.21 -16.81 16.78
C LEU A 114 17.02 -17.35 15.96
N VAL A 115 16.20 -16.47 15.39
CA VAL A 115 14.97 -16.85 14.68
C VAL A 115 15.18 -16.64 13.19
N THR A 116 14.93 -17.68 12.40
CA THR A 116 14.89 -17.60 10.92
C THR A 116 13.47 -17.80 10.43
N ILE A 117 12.98 -16.84 9.66
CA ILE A 117 11.66 -16.86 9.02
C ILE A 117 11.88 -17.17 7.55
N TYR A 118 11.10 -18.09 6.98
CA TYR A 118 11.14 -18.44 5.56
C TYR A 118 9.87 -17.93 4.88
N GLN A 119 10.00 -17.34 3.68
CA GLN A 119 8.85 -16.89 2.90
C GLN A 119 8.22 -18.09 2.17
N ASP A 120 6.90 -18.23 2.26
CA ASP A 120 6.16 -19.25 1.49
C ASP A 120 6.06 -18.83 0.02
N ARG A 121 6.27 -19.77 -0.91
CA ARG A 121 6.41 -19.49 -2.35
C ARG A 121 5.07 -19.15 -3.05
N VAL A 122 3.98 -18.98 -2.30
CA VAL A 122 2.63 -18.79 -2.84
C VAL A 122 2.44 -17.37 -3.41
N SER A 123 3.07 -16.36 -2.82
CA SER A 123 3.07 -14.99 -3.34
C SER A 123 4.38 -14.26 -3.05
N ILE A 124 5.03 -13.81 -4.11
CA ILE A 124 6.39 -13.28 -4.09
C ILE A 124 6.38 -11.78 -3.73
N SER A 125 5.22 -11.13 -3.85
CA SER A 125 4.96 -9.74 -3.43
C SER A 125 4.67 -9.61 -1.95
N ASP A 126 4.25 -10.67 -1.27
CA ASP A 126 3.64 -10.58 0.06
C ASP A 126 4.66 -10.47 1.20
N GLY A 127 5.92 -10.14 0.89
CA GLY A 127 6.99 -9.85 1.84
C GLY A 127 7.06 -10.75 3.07
N ILE A 128 7.65 -10.23 4.16
CA ILE A 128 7.62 -10.89 5.48
C ILE A 128 7.03 -9.94 6.51
N ALA A 129 5.92 -10.34 7.13
CA ALA A 129 5.29 -9.58 8.20
C ALA A 129 6.11 -9.67 9.51
N LEU A 130 6.38 -8.51 10.12
CA LEU A 130 7.14 -8.33 11.34
C LEU A 130 6.39 -7.35 12.25
N SER A 131 6.28 -7.67 13.53
CA SER A 131 5.83 -6.69 14.53
C SER A 131 7.07 -6.11 15.23
N ILE A 132 7.24 -4.80 15.18
CA ILE A 132 8.38 -4.10 15.79
C ILE A 132 7.87 -3.24 16.95
N LYS A 133 8.33 -3.55 18.16
CA LYS A 133 8.00 -2.75 19.34
C LYS A 133 8.64 -1.35 19.24
N PRO A 134 8.02 -0.30 19.80
CA PRO A 134 8.64 1.03 19.88
C PRO A 134 10.00 0.99 20.59
N GLY A 135 10.93 1.82 20.14
CA GLY A 135 12.27 1.99 20.71
C GLY A 135 13.19 0.78 20.53
N THR A 136 12.83 -0.14 19.65
CA THR A 136 13.61 -1.36 19.43
C THR A 136 14.69 -1.10 18.38
N HIS A 137 15.93 -1.38 18.75
CA HIS A 137 17.05 -1.41 17.81
C HIS A 137 17.33 -2.86 17.42
N ILE A 138 16.72 -3.30 16.32
CA ILE A 138 16.96 -4.63 15.76
C ILE A 138 18.21 -4.53 14.87
N LYS A 139 19.27 -5.24 15.27
CA LYS A 139 20.56 -5.28 14.58
C LYS A 139 20.84 -6.68 14.08
N ASN A 140 21.80 -6.79 13.16
CA ASN A 140 22.27 -8.07 12.62
C ASN A 140 21.16 -8.88 11.95
N VAL A 141 20.20 -8.20 11.31
CA VAL A 141 19.23 -8.86 10.45
C VAL A 141 19.96 -9.41 9.23
N GLU A 142 19.80 -10.69 8.94
CA GLU A 142 20.35 -11.27 7.72
C GLU A 142 19.19 -11.66 6.80
N ILE A 143 19.15 -11.04 5.63
CA ILE A 143 18.17 -11.34 4.59
C ILE A 143 18.86 -12.20 3.55
N ILE A 144 18.34 -13.41 3.29
CA ILE A 144 18.76 -14.22 2.15
C ILE A 144 17.84 -13.88 0.99
N ALA A 145 18.40 -13.34 -0.08
CA ALA A 145 17.66 -13.02 -1.30
C ALA A 145 18.21 -13.81 -2.48
N LYS A 146 17.37 -14.07 -3.48
CA LYS A 146 17.82 -14.62 -4.77
C LYS A 146 17.29 -13.79 -5.93
N PRO A 147 18.05 -13.69 -7.04
CA PRO A 147 17.55 -13.11 -8.27
C PRO A 147 16.27 -13.83 -8.75
N ARG A 148 15.26 -13.07 -9.14
CA ARG A 148 14.11 -13.65 -9.85
C ARG A 148 14.50 -14.03 -11.27
N LEU A 149 13.89 -15.10 -11.75
CA LEU A 149 13.96 -15.49 -13.16
C LEU A 149 13.38 -14.37 -14.02
N ARG A 150 14.19 -13.91 -14.96
CA ARG A 150 13.90 -12.71 -15.74
C ARG A 150 14.29 -12.92 -17.19
N ILE A 151 13.48 -12.36 -18.08
CA ILE A 151 13.76 -12.22 -19.50
C ILE A 151 13.75 -10.71 -19.79
N ARG A 152 14.92 -10.15 -20.10
CA ARG A 152 15.02 -8.79 -20.62
C ARG A 152 15.13 -8.85 -22.14
N GLY A 153 14.15 -8.26 -22.81
CA GLY A 153 14.02 -8.29 -24.26
C GLY A 153 14.21 -6.93 -24.88
N GLN A 154 14.91 -6.83 -26.01
CA GLN A 154 14.95 -5.63 -26.85
C GLN A 154 14.04 -5.81 -28.07
N VAL A 155 13.16 -4.84 -28.31
CA VAL A 155 12.30 -4.83 -29.51
C VAL A 155 12.85 -3.84 -30.52
N ILE A 156 13.21 -4.35 -31.70
CA ILE A 156 13.74 -3.56 -32.81
C ILE A 156 12.97 -3.84 -34.10
N PHE A 157 12.98 -2.89 -35.02
CA PHE A 157 12.56 -3.10 -36.39
C PHE A 157 13.70 -3.69 -37.23
N ALA A 158 13.39 -4.14 -38.45
CA ALA A 158 14.36 -4.81 -39.31
C ALA A 158 15.55 -3.92 -39.72
N ASP A 159 15.37 -2.60 -39.69
CA ASP A 159 16.40 -1.59 -39.93
C ASP A 159 17.30 -1.31 -38.70
N GLY A 160 17.01 -1.96 -37.56
CA GLY A 160 17.72 -1.77 -36.29
C GLY A 160 17.13 -0.67 -35.40
N THR A 161 16.10 0.05 -35.84
CA THR A 161 15.45 1.09 -35.05
C THR A 161 14.77 0.47 -33.83
N PRO A 162 15.00 0.98 -32.59
CA PRO A 162 14.32 0.47 -31.41
C PRO A 162 12.84 0.90 -31.38
N LEU A 163 11.98 0.02 -30.88
CA LEU A 163 10.60 0.39 -30.55
C LEU A 163 10.60 1.11 -29.19
N ALA A 164 10.85 2.42 -29.21
CA ALA A 164 10.93 3.23 -28.00
C ALA A 164 9.56 3.53 -27.38
N ASN A 165 9.47 3.52 -26.04
CA ASN A 165 8.34 4.05 -25.26
C ASN A 165 6.96 3.50 -25.63
N ALA A 166 6.88 2.25 -26.09
CA ALA A 166 5.65 1.64 -26.59
C ALA A 166 5.10 0.58 -25.62
N SER A 167 3.77 0.49 -25.52
CA SER A 167 3.11 -0.60 -24.80
C SER A 167 3.03 -1.85 -25.69
N VAL A 168 3.69 -2.93 -25.29
CA VAL A 168 3.75 -4.20 -26.02
C VAL A 168 3.03 -5.31 -25.27
N LYS A 169 2.41 -6.24 -26.01
CA LYS A 169 1.78 -7.45 -25.44
C LYS A 169 2.74 -8.62 -25.53
N ILE A 170 3.03 -9.25 -24.40
CA ILE A 170 3.98 -10.35 -24.29
C ILE A 170 3.21 -11.64 -24.03
N LYS A 171 3.57 -12.71 -24.73
CA LYS A 171 3.07 -14.07 -24.49
C LYS A 171 4.27 -14.99 -24.26
N ALA A 172 4.41 -15.53 -23.06
CA ALA A 172 5.46 -16.50 -22.76
C ALA A 172 4.85 -17.90 -22.67
N ARG A 173 5.43 -18.86 -23.40
CA ARG A 173 5.09 -20.28 -23.29
C ARG A 173 6.30 -21.03 -22.75
N ARG A 174 6.09 -21.78 -21.68
CA ARG A 174 7.10 -22.61 -21.03
C ARG A 174 6.84 -24.08 -21.34
N ARG A 175 7.90 -24.83 -21.63
CA ARG A 175 7.92 -26.29 -21.56
C ARG A 175 9.02 -26.74 -20.61
N SER A 176 8.75 -27.78 -19.86
CA SER A 176 9.73 -28.44 -19.02
C SER A 176 10.72 -29.19 -19.93
N PRO A 177 12.02 -29.26 -19.59
CA PRO A 177 13.00 -29.94 -20.43
C PRO A 177 12.70 -31.43 -20.66
N ASP A 178 12.01 -32.06 -19.72
CA ASP A 178 11.52 -33.45 -19.79
C ASP A 178 10.23 -33.61 -20.63
N GLY A 179 9.65 -32.51 -21.10
CA GLY A 179 8.41 -32.47 -21.89
C GLY A 179 7.12 -32.74 -21.10
N MET A 180 7.19 -32.99 -19.79
CA MET A 180 6.03 -33.45 -18.99
C MET A 180 5.19 -32.29 -18.42
N GLY A 181 5.75 -31.10 -18.31
CA GLY A 181 5.04 -29.91 -17.83
C GLY A 181 5.07 -28.76 -18.82
N SER A 182 3.95 -28.05 -18.99
CA SER A 182 3.87 -26.84 -19.81
C SER A 182 3.12 -25.73 -19.08
N GLY A 183 3.43 -24.49 -19.40
CA GLY A 183 2.72 -23.31 -18.89
C GLY A 183 2.65 -22.21 -19.94
N SER A 184 1.72 -21.29 -19.78
CA SER A 184 1.65 -20.08 -20.60
C SER A 184 1.18 -18.89 -19.79
N SER A 185 1.81 -17.74 -20.00
CA SER A 185 1.41 -16.45 -19.44
C SER A 185 1.21 -15.42 -20.55
N SER A 186 0.43 -14.39 -20.25
CA SER A 186 0.30 -13.20 -21.08
C SER A 186 0.38 -11.97 -20.19
N SER A 187 1.17 -11.00 -20.60
CA SER A 187 1.41 -9.75 -19.87
C SER A 187 1.50 -8.57 -20.85
N SER A 188 1.63 -7.36 -20.33
CA SER A 188 1.99 -6.18 -21.12
C SER A 188 3.11 -5.43 -20.42
N ALA A 189 4.02 -4.83 -21.19
CA ALA A 189 5.10 -4.01 -20.67
C ALA A 189 5.26 -2.76 -21.54
N ARG A 190 5.82 -1.70 -20.96
CA ARG A 190 6.23 -0.52 -21.71
C ARG A 190 7.73 -0.63 -22.00
N THR A 191 8.13 -0.44 -23.25
CA THR A 191 9.55 -0.39 -23.61
C THR A 191 10.18 0.93 -23.17
N ASP A 192 11.47 0.91 -22.83
CA ASP A 192 12.26 2.13 -22.63
C ASP A 192 12.60 2.82 -23.96
N ASP A 193 13.42 3.87 -23.91
CA ASP A 193 13.88 4.63 -25.07
C ASP A 193 14.76 3.81 -26.02
N ALA A 194 15.49 2.82 -25.50
CA ALA A 194 16.30 1.88 -26.26
C ALA A 194 15.53 0.61 -26.70
N GLY A 195 14.23 0.55 -26.42
CA GLY A 195 13.34 -0.54 -26.84
C GLY A 195 13.36 -1.77 -25.94
N TYR A 196 13.92 -1.68 -24.74
CA TYR A 196 13.96 -2.80 -23.79
C TYR A 196 12.72 -2.89 -22.92
N PHE A 197 12.36 -4.11 -22.57
CA PHE A 197 11.38 -4.43 -21.54
C PHE A 197 11.89 -5.58 -20.66
N VAL A 198 11.27 -5.76 -19.51
CA VAL A 198 11.54 -6.86 -18.58
C VAL A 198 10.26 -7.68 -18.38
N GLU A 199 10.38 -9.00 -18.49
CA GLU A 199 9.35 -9.97 -18.15
C GLU A 199 9.90 -10.89 -17.04
N TYR A 200 9.22 -10.93 -15.90
CA TYR A 200 9.55 -11.87 -14.83
C TYR A 200 8.78 -13.17 -15.00
N VAL A 201 9.46 -14.29 -14.74
CA VAL A 201 8.86 -15.62 -14.80
C VAL A 201 9.16 -16.37 -13.50
N HIS A 202 8.48 -17.51 -13.26
CA HIS A 202 8.53 -18.19 -11.96
C HIS A 202 9.07 -19.61 -12.01
N THR A 203 9.26 -20.17 -13.19
CA THR A 203 9.60 -21.59 -13.31
C THR A 203 10.66 -21.80 -14.39
N PRO A 204 11.74 -22.52 -14.10
CA PRO A 204 12.73 -22.88 -15.11
C PRO A 204 12.12 -23.68 -16.27
N GLY A 205 12.74 -23.60 -17.43
CA GLY A 205 12.36 -24.39 -18.59
C GLY A 205 12.72 -23.76 -19.91
N ILE A 206 12.21 -24.36 -20.98
CA ILE A 206 12.38 -23.89 -22.34
C ILE A 206 11.25 -22.90 -22.64
N TYR A 207 11.63 -21.66 -22.93
CA TYR A 207 10.72 -20.57 -23.19
C TYR A 207 10.63 -20.25 -24.68
N THR A 208 9.39 -20.07 -25.15
CA THR A 208 9.07 -19.39 -26.40
C THR A 208 8.30 -18.13 -26.05
N VAL A 209 8.91 -16.96 -26.27
CA VAL A 209 8.31 -15.66 -25.97
C VAL A 209 7.89 -14.98 -27.26
N THR A 210 6.68 -14.45 -27.33
CA THR A 210 6.18 -13.68 -28.47
C THR A 210 5.80 -12.28 -28.02
N VAL A 211 6.36 -11.27 -28.67
CA VAL A 211 6.01 -9.86 -28.47
C VAL A 211 5.09 -9.42 -29.60
N ASN A 212 4.01 -8.70 -29.28
CA ASN A 212 3.06 -8.18 -30.26
C ASN A 212 2.85 -6.68 -30.06
N TYR A 213 2.80 -5.95 -31.16
CA TYR A 213 2.54 -4.50 -31.19
C TYR A 213 1.87 -4.11 -32.49
N ARG A 214 0.65 -3.55 -32.41
CA ARG A 214 -0.10 -3.01 -33.58
C ARG A 214 -0.14 -3.94 -34.80
N GLY A 215 -0.36 -5.24 -34.58
CA GLY A 215 -0.43 -6.25 -35.64
C GLY A 215 0.93 -6.83 -36.06
N LEU A 216 2.04 -6.24 -35.63
CA LEU A 216 3.37 -6.85 -35.73
C LEU A 216 3.58 -7.86 -34.62
N SER A 217 4.34 -8.91 -34.93
CA SER A 217 4.69 -9.97 -33.98
C SER A 217 6.12 -10.44 -34.23
N ALA A 218 6.85 -10.70 -33.15
CA ALA A 218 8.20 -11.25 -33.18
C ALA A 218 8.32 -12.37 -32.16
N THR A 219 8.91 -13.49 -32.58
CA THR A 219 9.19 -14.64 -31.72
C THR A 219 10.61 -15.13 -32.03
N PRO A 220 11.58 -14.95 -31.12
CA PRO A 220 12.92 -15.48 -31.28
C PRO A 220 12.92 -17.01 -31.18
N LYS A 221 14.08 -17.62 -31.42
CA LYS A 221 14.26 -19.05 -31.19
C LYS A 221 14.03 -19.38 -29.71
N PRO A 222 13.43 -20.54 -29.38
CA PRO A 222 13.29 -20.96 -28.00
C PRO A 222 14.65 -21.04 -27.29
N PHE A 223 14.66 -20.72 -25.99
CA PHE A 223 15.86 -20.76 -25.17
C PHE A 223 15.55 -21.40 -23.81
N LEU A 224 16.57 -22.01 -23.20
CA LEU A 224 16.50 -22.56 -21.85
C LEU A 224 16.73 -21.44 -20.84
N LEU A 225 15.94 -21.44 -19.76
CA LEU A 225 16.13 -20.59 -18.59
C LEU A 225 16.24 -21.49 -17.36
N GLN A 226 17.37 -21.43 -16.65
CA GLN A 226 17.66 -22.23 -15.46
C GLN A 226 17.28 -21.50 -14.15
N GLU A 227 17.23 -22.21 -13.01
CA GLU A 227 16.68 -21.74 -11.72
C GLU A 227 17.25 -20.43 -11.17
N ASP A 228 18.47 -20.07 -11.54
CA ASP A 228 19.14 -18.83 -11.11
C ASP A 228 19.63 -17.98 -12.30
N GLU A 229 19.11 -18.22 -13.50
CA GLU A 229 19.54 -17.53 -14.72
C GLU A 229 18.65 -16.31 -15.02
N ARG A 230 19.29 -15.19 -15.35
CA ARG A 230 18.64 -14.04 -15.99
C ARG A 230 19.03 -14.01 -17.46
N LYS A 231 18.02 -13.94 -18.35
CA LYS A 231 18.22 -13.91 -19.79
C LYS A 231 18.08 -12.50 -20.32
N ASP A 232 19.21 -11.80 -20.49
CA ASP A 232 19.21 -10.36 -20.78
C ASP A 232 19.54 -9.97 -22.22
N ASP A 233 19.77 -10.97 -23.08
CA ASP A 233 20.28 -10.84 -24.45
C ASP A 233 19.24 -11.22 -25.52
N VAL A 234 17.94 -11.14 -25.21
CA VAL A 234 16.88 -11.57 -26.14
C VAL A 234 16.46 -10.43 -27.07
N ILE A 235 16.62 -10.64 -28.38
CA ILE A 235 16.24 -9.64 -29.40
C ILE A 235 14.98 -10.08 -30.15
N PHE A 236 14.02 -9.17 -30.25
CA PHE A 236 12.75 -9.33 -30.96
C PHE A 236 12.76 -8.39 -32.18
N THR A 237 12.81 -8.96 -33.38
CA THR A 237 12.83 -8.18 -34.62
C THR A 237 11.47 -8.21 -35.33
N PHE A 238 10.80 -7.06 -35.43
CA PHE A 238 9.60 -6.93 -36.25
C PHE A 238 9.95 -6.83 -37.74
N LYS A 239 9.23 -7.60 -38.55
CA LYS A 239 9.28 -7.53 -40.00
C LYS A 239 8.24 -6.51 -40.47
N GLY A 240 8.63 -5.24 -40.52
CA GLY A 240 7.81 -4.11 -40.92
C GLY A 240 8.57 -2.80 -40.74
N GLU A 241 8.10 -1.74 -41.36
CA GLU A 241 8.65 -0.39 -41.17
C GLU A 241 8.42 0.09 -39.73
N PRO A 242 9.32 0.94 -39.19
CA PRO A 242 9.14 1.58 -37.90
C PRO A 242 7.78 2.28 -37.80
N ILE A 243 6.95 1.82 -36.87
CA ILE A 243 5.69 2.49 -36.54
C ILE A 243 5.98 3.41 -35.36
N SER A 244 5.79 4.72 -35.55
CA SER A 244 5.94 5.69 -34.47
C SER A 244 5.04 5.29 -33.28
N PRO A 245 5.54 5.32 -32.03
CA PRO A 245 4.68 5.24 -30.86
C PRO A 245 3.61 6.34 -30.93
N ASP A 246 2.45 6.12 -30.32
CA ASP A 246 1.45 7.18 -30.16
C ASP A 246 2.13 8.42 -29.59
N SER A 247 1.90 9.58 -30.20
CA SER A 247 2.06 10.84 -29.48
C SER A 247 1.22 10.73 -28.21
N PRO A 248 1.73 11.06 -27.01
CA PRO A 248 0.84 11.30 -25.89
C PRO A 248 -0.14 12.38 -26.35
N GLY A 249 -1.40 12.01 -26.54
CA GLY A 249 -2.45 12.94 -26.97
C GLY A 249 -2.44 14.14 -26.04
N ASP A 250 -2.42 15.34 -26.63
CA ASP A 250 -2.53 16.67 -26.03
C ASP A 250 -2.17 16.78 -24.54
N ARG A 251 -0.96 17.27 -24.28
CA ARG A 251 -0.61 17.88 -22.99
C ARG A 251 -1.52 19.10 -22.75
N VAL A 252 -2.35 19.06 -21.72
CA VAL A 252 -2.60 20.28 -20.94
C VAL A 252 -1.32 20.53 -20.14
N GLU A 253 -0.69 21.67 -20.39
CA GLU A 253 0.46 22.15 -19.62
C GLU A 253 0.09 22.25 -18.14
N ALA A 254 0.78 21.51 -17.28
CA ALA A 254 0.88 21.84 -15.87
C ALA A 254 2.37 22.03 -15.56
N SER A 255 2.71 23.30 -15.32
CA SER A 255 3.96 23.76 -14.75
C SER A 255 4.32 22.96 -13.50
N VAL A 256 5.57 22.54 -13.41
CA VAL A 256 6.19 22.01 -12.20
C VAL A 256 6.32 23.15 -11.19
N GLU A 257 5.44 23.19 -10.21
CA GLU A 257 5.74 23.74 -8.88
C GLU A 257 5.55 22.63 -7.84
N ALA A 258 6.41 22.66 -6.83
CA ALA A 258 6.69 21.56 -5.91
C ALA A 258 5.43 20.94 -5.28
N SER A 259 5.33 19.61 -5.37
CA SER A 259 4.37 18.83 -4.60
C SER A 259 4.73 18.90 -3.11
N THR A 260 4.01 19.74 -2.38
CA THR A 260 3.89 19.71 -0.93
C THR A 260 2.42 19.44 -0.58
N SER A 261 2.02 18.18 -0.45
CA SER A 261 1.05 17.82 0.59
C SER A 261 1.16 16.34 1.00
N PRO A 262 1.20 16.03 2.31
CA PRO A 262 1.42 14.71 2.88
C PRO A 262 0.09 14.03 3.24
N TRP A 263 -0.14 12.80 2.79
CA TRP A 263 -1.24 12.00 3.33
C TRP A 263 -0.83 11.53 4.73
N LEU A 264 -1.43 12.10 5.78
CA LEU A 264 -1.22 11.71 7.17
C LEU A 264 -2.03 10.44 7.47
N GLY A 265 -1.33 9.38 7.90
CA GLY A 265 -1.98 8.13 8.31
C GLY A 265 -2.84 8.29 9.57
N PRO A 266 -3.77 7.36 9.84
CA PRO A 266 -4.61 7.42 11.03
C PRO A 266 -3.79 7.35 12.31
N GLY A 267 -4.29 7.99 13.37
CA GLY A 267 -3.61 8.06 14.66
C GLY A 267 -2.77 9.32 14.88
N VAL A 268 -2.58 10.16 13.86
CA VAL A 268 -1.79 11.40 13.98
C VAL A 268 -2.69 12.63 14.18
N TRP A 269 -2.43 13.39 15.24
CA TRP A 269 -3.06 14.69 15.48
C TRP A 269 -2.39 15.78 14.62
N VAL A 270 -3.21 16.50 13.87
CA VAL A 270 -2.81 17.57 12.96
C VAL A 270 -3.53 18.84 13.38
N VAL A 271 -2.80 19.93 13.55
CA VAL A 271 -3.41 21.20 13.97
C VAL A 271 -3.74 22.02 12.74
N ASN A 272 -5.01 22.42 12.61
CA ASN A 272 -5.40 23.39 11.60
C ASN A 272 -4.89 24.77 12.05
N PRO A 273 -3.99 25.42 11.28
CA PRO A 273 -3.37 26.66 11.69
C PRO A 273 -4.35 27.84 11.75
N THR A 274 -5.52 27.73 11.11
CA THR A 274 -6.51 28.81 11.01
C THR A 274 -7.37 28.90 12.27
N ASN A 275 -7.86 27.76 12.78
CA ASN A 275 -8.74 27.72 13.97
C ASN A 275 -8.01 27.21 15.23
N GLY A 276 -6.83 26.60 15.10
CA GLY A 276 -6.05 26.07 16.21
C GLY A 276 -6.54 24.74 16.78
N HIS A 277 -7.58 24.15 16.20
CA HIS A 277 -8.10 22.84 16.58
C HIS A 277 -7.17 21.73 16.08
N ALA A 278 -7.17 20.61 16.79
CA ALA A 278 -6.42 19.42 16.41
C ALA A 278 -7.38 18.34 15.89
N TYR A 279 -7.01 17.70 14.79
CA TYR A 279 -7.80 16.70 14.07
C TYR A 279 -7.00 15.42 13.92
N LYS A 280 -7.69 14.28 13.92
CA LYS A 280 -7.07 12.98 13.75
C LYS A 280 -8.04 12.00 13.12
N SER A 281 -7.59 11.23 12.13
CA SER A 281 -8.36 10.08 11.66
C SER A 281 -8.12 8.85 12.53
N ILE A 282 -9.19 8.11 12.82
CA ILE A 282 -9.19 6.89 13.64
C ILE A 282 -9.87 5.74 12.90
N HIS A 283 -9.52 4.51 13.23
CA HIS A 283 -10.25 3.32 12.80
C HIS A 283 -11.43 3.05 13.74
N CYS A 284 -12.57 2.64 13.20
CA CYS A 284 -13.77 2.36 13.98
C CYS A 284 -14.66 1.32 13.29
N LYS A 285 -15.48 0.62 14.07
CA LYS A 285 -16.41 -0.40 13.57
C LYS A 285 -17.81 0.14 13.27
N SER A 286 -18.16 1.26 13.89
CA SER A 286 -19.43 1.97 13.75
C SER A 286 -19.25 3.42 14.21
N TRP A 287 -20.25 4.26 13.97
CA TRP A 287 -20.28 5.62 14.52
C TRP A 287 -20.18 5.62 16.05
N ASP A 288 -20.92 4.75 16.73
CA ASP A 288 -20.85 4.62 18.20
C ASP A 288 -19.46 4.23 18.70
N ASP A 289 -18.78 3.31 18.02
CA ASP A 289 -17.41 2.91 18.35
C ASP A 289 -16.45 4.10 18.13
N ALA A 290 -16.67 4.88 17.08
CA ALA A 290 -15.89 6.08 16.82
C ALA A 290 -16.12 7.17 17.88
N ASN A 291 -17.37 7.36 18.31
CA ASN A 291 -17.73 8.32 19.35
C ASN A 291 -17.15 7.92 20.72
N LEU A 292 -17.22 6.64 21.08
CA LEU A 292 -16.60 6.11 22.29
C LEU A 292 -15.08 6.32 22.29
N GLN A 293 -14.43 6.12 21.14
CA GLN A 293 -12.99 6.38 20.98
C GLN A 293 -12.66 7.88 21.06
N ALA A 294 -13.50 8.74 20.49
CA ALA A 294 -13.34 10.19 20.58
C ALA A 294 -13.38 10.64 22.05
N VAL A 295 -14.41 10.21 22.80
CA VAL A 295 -14.56 10.54 24.22
C VAL A 295 -13.38 10.05 25.05
N ALA A 296 -12.87 8.86 24.76
CA ALA A 296 -11.69 8.31 25.44
C ALA A 296 -10.43 9.17 25.24
N GLU A 297 -10.37 9.96 24.17
CA GLU A 297 -9.27 10.87 23.86
C GLU A 297 -9.56 12.34 24.21
N GLU A 298 -10.60 12.58 25.02
CA GLU A 298 -11.09 13.93 25.37
C GLU A 298 -11.35 14.76 24.11
N ALA A 299 -11.85 14.08 23.08
CA ALA A 299 -12.13 14.59 21.76
C ALA A 299 -13.59 14.31 21.42
N TYR A 300 -14.00 14.83 20.28
CA TYR A 300 -15.32 14.60 19.70
C TYR A 300 -15.15 14.10 18.28
N LEU A 301 -16.15 13.40 17.75
CA LEU A 301 -16.23 13.25 16.30
C LEU A 301 -16.32 14.65 15.67
N VAL A 302 -15.61 14.84 14.55
CA VAL A 302 -15.34 16.16 14.00
C VAL A 302 -16.62 16.94 13.69
N ALA A 303 -16.67 18.20 14.14
CA ALA A 303 -17.55 19.25 13.69
C ALA A 303 -16.86 20.08 12.60
N ILE A 304 -17.62 20.44 11.57
CA ILE A 304 -17.10 21.22 10.45
C ILE A 304 -17.92 22.51 10.39
N ASN A 305 -17.29 23.62 10.73
CA ASN A 305 -17.91 24.90 11.03
C ASN A 305 -17.84 25.90 9.87
N ASP A 306 -16.97 25.68 8.88
CA ASP A 306 -16.95 26.46 7.64
C ASP A 306 -16.36 25.70 6.44
N ALA A 307 -16.44 26.33 5.26
CA ALA A 307 -15.96 25.74 4.01
C ALA A 307 -14.42 25.64 3.91
N ASP A 308 -13.68 26.51 4.60
CA ASP A 308 -12.21 26.49 4.59
C ASP A 308 -11.70 25.32 5.45
N GLU A 309 -12.37 25.04 6.56
CA GLU A 309 -12.15 23.86 7.40
C GLU A 309 -12.46 22.55 6.67
N GLN A 310 -13.62 22.45 5.99
CA GLN A 310 -13.94 21.29 5.14
C GLN A 310 -12.85 21.03 4.09
N LYS A 311 -12.41 22.09 3.39
CA LYS A 311 -11.37 21.98 2.38
C LYS A 311 -10.04 21.53 3.00
N TRP A 312 -9.66 22.11 4.13
CA TRP A 312 -8.43 21.77 4.83
C TRP A 312 -8.42 20.31 5.29
N ILE A 313 -9.54 19.82 5.85
CA ILE A 313 -9.70 18.42 6.25
C ILE A 313 -9.47 17.47 5.07
N LEU A 314 -10.04 17.76 3.89
CA LEU A 314 -9.85 16.94 2.69
C LEU A 314 -8.41 16.96 2.16
N ASP A 315 -7.75 18.12 2.18
CA ASP A 315 -6.36 18.27 1.75
C ASP A 315 -5.36 17.49 2.65
N ILE A 316 -5.75 17.20 3.91
CA ILE A 316 -4.93 16.53 4.94
C ILE A 316 -5.24 15.04 5.06
N PHE A 317 -6.52 14.68 5.21
CA PHE A 317 -6.98 13.32 5.50
C PHE A 317 -7.49 12.57 4.28
N GLY A 318 -7.71 13.30 3.19
CA GLY A 318 -8.13 12.72 1.94
C GLY A 318 -9.60 12.44 1.77
N TYR A 319 -9.91 11.82 0.64
CA TYR A 319 -11.27 11.55 0.18
C TYR A 319 -11.79 10.15 0.57
N ARG A 320 -11.27 9.56 1.64
CA ARG A 320 -11.81 8.29 2.17
C ARG A 320 -13.14 8.58 2.91
N PRO A 321 -14.07 7.61 3.00
CA PRO A 321 -15.25 7.77 3.84
C PRO A 321 -14.86 7.85 5.32
N TYR A 322 -15.33 8.88 6.02
CA TYR A 322 -15.11 9.07 7.46
C TYR A 322 -16.42 9.38 8.17
N TRP A 323 -16.71 8.70 9.28
CA TRP A 323 -17.72 9.17 10.23
C TRP A 323 -17.34 10.55 10.76
N ILE A 324 -18.34 11.43 10.87
CA ILE A 324 -18.24 12.78 11.44
C ILE A 324 -19.23 12.94 12.59
N GLY A 325 -19.13 14.03 13.35
CA GLY A 325 -19.88 14.18 14.60
C GLY A 325 -21.35 14.58 14.44
N LEU A 326 -21.85 14.75 13.22
CA LEU A 326 -23.21 15.22 12.99
C LEU A 326 -24.20 14.07 13.22
N THR A 327 -25.22 14.33 14.04
CA THR A 327 -26.23 13.35 14.43
C THR A 327 -27.53 14.06 14.81
N ASP A 328 -28.66 13.42 14.54
CA ASP A 328 -30.00 13.82 14.95
C ASP A 328 -30.67 12.76 15.86
N PHE A 329 -29.87 11.84 16.41
CA PHE A 329 -30.29 10.79 17.35
C PHE A 329 -31.19 11.27 18.49
N ALA A 330 -31.02 12.53 18.93
CA ALA A 330 -31.82 13.10 20.02
C ALA A 330 -33.25 13.49 19.59
N GLU A 331 -33.41 14.00 18.38
CA GLU A 331 -34.67 14.42 17.79
C GLU A 331 -34.50 14.43 16.25
N GLU A 332 -35.15 13.48 15.58
CA GLU A 332 -35.13 13.31 14.12
C GLU A 332 -35.34 14.64 13.38
N GLY A 333 -34.43 14.96 12.46
CA GLY A 333 -34.47 16.19 11.67
C GLY A 333 -33.89 17.43 12.37
N GLU A 334 -33.51 17.34 13.65
CA GLU A 334 -32.80 18.38 14.38
C GLU A 334 -31.31 18.00 14.57
N TRP A 335 -30.49 18.44 13.64
CA TRP A 335 -29.06 18.10 13.59
C TRP A 335 -28.25 18.80 14.66
N SER A 336 -27.40 18.03 15.34
CA SER A 336 -26.47 18.53 16.34
C SER A 336 -25.10 17.87 16.20
N TRP A 337 -24.04 18.63 16.52
CA TRP A 337 -22.70 18.07 16.64
C TRP A 337 -22.55 17.32 17.96
N ALA A 338 -21.93 16.14 17.93
CA ALA A 338 -21.58 15.39 19.14
C ALA A 338 -20.66 16.16 20.11
N SER A 339 -19.97 17.20 19.62
CA SER A 339 -19.19 18.15 20.44
C SER A 339 -20.05 19.14 21.24
N GLY A 340 -21.32 19.31 20.88
CA GLY A 340 -22.21 20.34 21.41
C GLY A 340 -22.00 21.73 20.78
N GLU A 341 -21.14 21.84 19.77
CA GLU A 341 -20.98 23.07 18.99
C GLU A 341 -22.24 23.41 18.18
N PRO A 342 -22.54 24.70 17.96
CA PRO A 342 -23.67 25.08 17.13
C PRO A 342 -23.42 24.69 15.66
N VAL A 343 -24.42 24.11 15.00
CA VAL A 343 -24.36 23.84 13.56
C VAL A 343 -24.43 25.18 12.80
N THR A 344 -23.29 25.65 12.31
CA THR A 344 -23.15 26.94 11.60
C THR A 344 -22.87 26.79 10.10
N TYR A 345 -22.49 25.58 9.69
CA TYR A 345 -22.19 25.21 8.31
C TYR A 345 -22.71 23.81 8.01
N THR A 346 -23.16 23.61 6.78
CA THR A 346 -23.58 22.30 6.27
C THR A 346 -23.04 22.07 4.86
N ASN A 347 -22.69 20.83 4.56
CA ASN A 347 -22.18 20.42 3.25
C ASN A 347 -22.84 19.12 2.77
N TRP A 348 -24.17 19.07 2.86
CA TRP A 348 -24.99 17.94 2.45
C TRP A 348 -24.83 17.64 0.95
N THR A 349 -24.85 16.35 0.59
CA THR A 349 -25.03 15.94 -0.81
C THR A 349 -26.37 16.43 -1.34
N LEU A 350 -26.45 16.64 -2.66
CA LEU A 350 -27.65 17.19 -3.29
C LEU A 350 -28.88 16.33 -2.95
N HIS A 351 -29.87 16.94 -2.30
CA HIS A 351 -31.13 16.37 -1.79
C HIS A 351 -31.11 15.77 -0.38
N GLU A 352 -29.98 15.74 0.35
CA GLU A 352 -29.98 15.34 1.77
C GLU A 352 -30.12 16.53 2.72
N PRO A 353 -30.69 16.32 3.93
CA PRO A 353 -31.34 15.08 4.41
C PRO A 353 -32.73 14.89 3.77
N MET A 354 -32.98 13.75 3.11
CA MET A 354 -34.14 13.55 2.23
C MET A 354 -35.31 12.81 2.88
N ASP A 355 -35.20 12.31 4.11
CA ASP A 355 -36.34 11.64 4.79
C ASP A 355 -36.29 11.77 6.32
N ALA A 356 -36.70 12.92 6.87
CA ALA A 356 -36.87 13.19 8.30
C ALA A 356 -38.01 12.39 8.97
N GLY A 357 -38.10 11.10 8.68
CA GLY A 357 -39.26 10.26 9.01
C GLY A 357 -38.96 8.78 9.18
N SER A 358 -37.69 8.34 9.06
CA SER A 358 -37.30 6.96 9.35
C SER A 358 -36.24 6.94 10.45
N SER A 359 -36.63 6.44 11.63
CA SER A 359 -35.87 6.47 12.88
C SER A 359 -34.64 5.55 12.92
N GLU A 360 -33.96 5.36 11.79
CA GLU A 360 -32.86 4.41 11.62
C GLU A 360 -31.62 5.03 10.94
N GLU A 361 -31.61 6.35 10.68
CA GLU A 361 -30.54 7.06 9.94
C GLU A 361 -29.84 8.16 10.77
N ASP A 362 -29.54 7.89 12.05
CA ASP A 362 -29.14 8.94 13.02
C ASP A 362 -27.70 9.52 12.85
N HIS A 363 -26.91 9.06 11.87
CA HIS A 363 -25.47 9.32 11.83
C HIS A 363 -24.92 9.63 10.44
N VAL A 364 -23.97 10.58 10.41
CA VAL A 364 -23.44 11.16 9.17
C VAL A 364 -22.00 10.75 8.93
N PHE A 365 -21.67 10.49 7.67
CA PHE A 365 -20.29 10.38 7.20
C PHE A 365 -20.01 11.38 6.09
N MET A 366 -18.74 11.77 5.96
CA MET A 366 -18.24 12.57 4.84
C MET A 366 -17.49 11.69 3.83
N GLY A 367 -17.47 12.11 2.57
CA GLY A 367 -16.71 11.42 1.51
C GLY A 367 -17.53 10.47 0.64
N HIS A 368 -18.85 10.71 0.55
CA HIS A 368 -19.72 10.01 -0.40
C HIS A 368 -19.40 10.37 -1.87
N ALA A 369 -18.98 11.62 -2.13
CA ALA A 369 -18.55 12.13 -3.44
C ALA A 369 -17.15 12.78 -3.41
N LEU A 370 -16.54 12.99 -4.59
CA LEU A 370 -15.17 13.51 -4.79
C LEU A 370 -14.89 14.91 -4.21
N ASN A 371 -15.88 15.57 -3.61
CA ASN A 371 -15.80 16.90 -2.98
C ASN A 371 -16.02 16.87 -1.45
N GLY A 372 -16.19 15.68 -0.84
CA GLY A 372 -16.33 15.53 0.61
C GLY A 372 -17.71 15.89 1.16
N GLU A 373 -18.75 15.88 0.33
CA GLU A 373 -20.16 16.03 0.76
C GLU A 373 -20.57 14.98 1.81
N TRP A 374 -21.54 15.36 2.63
CA TRP A 374 -22.04 14.60 3.77
C TRP A 374 -23.32 13.83 3.40
N SER A 375 -23.47 12.63 3.96
CA SER A 375 -24.67 11.80 3.83
C SER A 375 -25.04 11.18 5.18
N ASP A 376 -26.32 11.28 5.53
CA ASP A 376 -27.01 10.45 6.51
C ASP A 376 -27.26 9.05 5.91
N ILE A 377 -27.21 8.02 6.75
CA ILE A 377 -27.30 6.64 6.26
C ILE A 377 -27.94 5.70 7.27
N SER A 378 -28.89 4.89 6.79
CA SER A 378 -29.48 3.79 7.55
C SER A 378 -28.46 2.74 7.99
N ILE A 379 -28.63 2.26 9.22
CA ILE A 379 -27.92 1.10 9.79
C ILE A 379 -28.07 -0.19 8.95
N GLU A 380 -29.11 -0.28 8.12
CA GLU A 380 -29.34 -1.39 7.19
C GLU A 380 -28.68 -1.18 5.81
N GLY A 381 -28.21 0.04 5.53
CA GLY A 381 -27.55 0.44 4.28
C GLY A 381 -26.20 -0.23 4.08
N MET A 382 -25.88 -0.62 2.83
CA MET A 382 -24.61 -1.29 2.52
C MET A 382 -23.38 -0.47 2.94
N ALA A 383 -23.41 0.86 2.83
CA ALA A 383 -22.28 1.73 3.18
C ALA A 383 -21.98 1.79 4.69
N TRP A 384 -22.96 1.57 5.58
CA TRP A 384 -22.75 1.51 7.04
C TRP A 384 -21.69 0.46 7.44
N LYS A 385 -21.65 -0.67 6.73
CA LYS A 385 -20.73 -1.79 7.00
C LYS A 385 -19.31 -1.58 6.43
N PHE A 386 -19.11 -0.57 5.59
CA PHE A 386 -17.84 -0.32 4.89
C PHE A 386 -17.11 0.93 5.39
N ILE A 387 -17.75 1.80 6.17
CA ILE A 387 -17.09 2.97 6.78
C ILE A 387 -16.36 2.50 8.04
N GLN A 388 -15.04 2.35 7.92
CA GLN A 388 -14.17 1.86 8.98
C GLN A 388 -13.28 2.95 9.60
N MET A 389 -13.56 4.21 9.24
CA MET A 389 -12.77 5.36 9.66
C MET A 389 -13.67 6.47 10.17
N ALA A 390 -13.14 7.28 11.09
CA ALA A 390 -13.75 8.53 11.52
C ALA A 390 -12.68 9.61 11.64
N ILE A 391 -13.09 10.86 11.65
CA ILE A 391 -12.22 11.97 12.06
C ILE A 391 -12.71 12.47 13.41
N ILE A 392 -11.79 12.58 14.36
CA ILE A 392 -12.03 13.16 15.67
C ILE A 392 -11.26 14.47 15.80
N GLU A 393 -11.81 15.39 16.58
CA GLU A 393 -11.25 16.70 16.83
C GLU A 393 -11.22 17.04 18.32
N ARG A 394 -10.32 17.94 18.70
CA ARG A 394 -10.25 18.52 20.04
C ARG A 394 -9.67 19.92 20.01
N ASN A 395 -9.91 20.66 21.09
CA ASN A 395 -9.33 21.97 21.31
C ASN A 395 -7.82 21.87 21.56
N GLY A 396 -7.05 22.18 20.52
CA GLY A 396 -5.58 22.15 20.56
C GLY A 396 -4.96 20.74 20.64
N PRO A 397 -3.64 20.62 20.42
CA PRO A 397 -2.97 19.33 20.35
C PRO A 397 -2.92 18.62 21.73
N PRO A 398 -2.80 17.28 21.76
CA PRO A 398 -2.70 16.52 23.00
C PRO A 398 -1.58 17.05 23.91
N GLY A 399 -1.85 17.15 25.21
CA GLY A 399 -0.85 17.57 26.20
C GLY A 399 -0.62 19.09 26.28
N LYS A 400 -1.35 19.91 25.52
CA LYS A 400 -1.60 21.30 25.90
C LYS A 400 -2.97 21.37 26.54
N THR A 401 -3.04 21.82 27.79
CA THR A 401 -4.30 22.24 28.39
C THR A 401 -4.93 23.31 27.49
N PRO A 402 -6.25 23.28 27.27
CA PRO A 402 -6.95 24.37 26.60
C PRO A 402 -6.55 25.67 27.29
N VAL A 403 -6.03 26.63 26.52
CA VAL A 403 -5.85 27.97 27.07
C VAL A 403 -7.25 28.54 27.15
N GLU A 404 -7.85 28.50 28.35
CA GLU A 404 -9.02 29.30 28.64
C GLU A 404 -8.67 30.76 28.32
N GLY A 405 -9.25 31.25 27.22
CA GLY A 405 -9.35 32.67 26.92
C GLY A 405 -10.16 33.33 28.04
N LYS A 406 -9.57 34.39 28.57
CA LYS A 406 -10.14 35.31 29.56
C LYS A 406 -11.53 35.83 29.21
#